data_AF-A0A920V1B8-F1
#
_entry.id   AF-A0A920V1B8-F1
#
_cell.length_a   1.000
_cell.length_b   1.000
_cell.length_c   1.000
_cell.angle_alpha   90.00
_cell.angle_beta   90.00
_cell.angle_gamma   90.00
#
_symmetry.space_group_name_H-M   'P 1'
#
loop_
_entity.id
_entity.type
_entity.pdbx_description
1 polymer ?
#
loop_
_entity_poly.entity_id
_entity_poly.type
_entity_poly.pdbx_seq_one_letter_code
_entity_poly.pdbx_strand_id
1 'polypeptide(L)'
;MSALTNFLLLLAWYAGHCELWTAWLNRVYANAWPRRRLDRWRRWHDGALLLGPPLLIGWIGLWRPGVLTGGDWTQMAIPWKLYAGCCAAGLTSLVFHSIRRRLRRRPRAVLGHDSQILDLAAQLGGRPIGKGRHQQMARLPWNQAFQLDVTTRTVHLPGLASAWERVLDLQWTDLHLTGTVDRRWFEAVVELTNQLEPDLAVCTGDLIDEMTLVDWLPETLGRIEARLGRCFILGNHDWHHQPDRIRQVTTDDAGWTDVAGRCIAFDHHGQRLEVAGTEWPWMGEHPELEPKSADTFRCC
;
A
#
# COMPACT_ATOMS: atom_id res chain seq x y z
N MET A 1 1.27 37.95 -20.39
CA MET A 1 0.46 37.12 -19.46
C MET A 1 0.42 37.80 -18.10
N SER A 2 -0.65 37.66 -17.31
CA SER A 2 -0.66 38.24 -15.96
C SER A 2 0.24 37.44 -15.02
N ALA A 3 0.68 38.04 -13.91
CA ALA A 3 1.47 37.37 -12.88
C ALA A 3 0.75 36.12 -12.34
N LEU A 4 -0.58 36.19 -12.19
CA LEU A 4 -1.41 35.06 -11.79
C LEU A 4 -1.35 33.92 -12.82
N THR A 5 -1.49 34.21 -14.12
CA THR A 5 -1.40 33.17 -15.15
C THR A 5 -0.01 32.54 -15.19
N ASN A 6 1.05 33.35 -15.03
CA ASN A 6 2.42 32.84 -14.98
C ASN A 6 2.65 31.94 -13.75
N PHE A 7 2.11 32.33 -12.60
CA PHE A 7 2.17 31.52 -11.38
C PHE A 7 1.43 30.19 -11.54
N LEU A 8 0.22 30.19 -12.11
CA LEU A 8 -0.53 28.96 -12.39
C LEU A 8 0.21 28.05 -13.37
N LEU A 9 0.90 28.60 -14.37
CA LEU A 9 1.71 27.81 -15.31
C LEU A 9 2.91 27.16 -14.60
N LEU A 10 3.60 27.89 -13.71
CA LEU A 10 4.70 27.32 -12.90
C LEU A 10 4.19 26.21 -11.97
N LEU A 11 3.01 26.36 -11.37
CA LEU A 11 2.36 25.30 -10.57
C LEU A 11 1.98 24.08 -11.43
N ALA A 12 1.51 24.31 -12.65
CA ALA A 12 1.20 23.23 -13.59
C ALA A 12 2.47 22.45 -13.99
N TRP A 13 3.59 23.14 -14.24
CA TRP A 13 4.89 22.51 -14.46
C TRP A 13 5.39 21.78 -13.22
N TYR A 14 5.14 22.31 -12.03
CA TYR A 14 5.46 21.61 -10.78
C TYR A 14 4.73 20.27 -10.68
N ALA A 15 3.42 20.23 -10.94
CA ALA A 15 2.67 18.97 -10.95
C ALA A 15 3.25 17.97 -11.97
N GLY A 16 3.65 18.45 -13.15
CA GLY A 16 4.31 17.64 -14.16
C GLY A 16 5.70 17.12 -13.77
N HIS A 17 6.52 17.95 -13.10
CA HIS A 17 7.78 17.52 -12.49
C HIS A 17 7.53 16.38 -11.49
N CYS A 18 6.59 16.56 -10.55
CA CYS A 18 6.25 15.52 -9.59
C CYS A 18 5.83 14.20 -10.25
N GLU A 19 5.02 14.25 -11.30
CA GLU A 19 4.61 13.06 -12.05
C GLU A 19 5.82 12.34 -12.67
N LEU A 20 6.73 13.07 -13.33
CA LEU A 20 7.92 12.48 -13.95
C LEU A 20 8.84 11.81 -12.92
N TRP A 21 9.10 12.48 -11.80
CA TRP A 21 9.94 11.95 -10.74
C TRP A 21 9.29 10.74 -10.07
N THR A 22 7.98 10.78 -9.85
CA THR A 22 7.22 9.62 -9.34
C THR A 22 7.25 8.43 -10.31
N ALA A 23 7.08 8.68 -11.61
CA ALA A 23 7.19 7.64 -12.63
C ALA A 23 8.60 7.03 -12.68
N TRP A 24 9.63 7.87 -12.54
CA TRP A 24 11.02 7.40 -12.52
C TRP A 24 11.34 6.58 -11.28
N LEU A 25 10.87 7.02 -10.10
CA LEU A 25 10.92 6.27 -8.86
C LEU A 25 10.33 4.88 -9.01
N ASN A 26 9.09 4.80 -9.51
CA ASN A 26 8.41 3.53 -9.72
C ASN A 26 9.23 2.61 -10.64
N ARG A 27 9.86 3.17 -11.69
CA ARG A 27 10.71 2.40 -12.61
C ARG A 27 12.00 1.91 -11.96
N VAL A 28 12.61 2.69 -11.06
CA VAL A 28 13.83 2.30 -10.33
C VAL A 28 13.51 1.18 -9.35
N TYR A 29 12.42 1.31 -8.59
CA TYR A 29 11.97 0.30 -7.61
C TYR A 29 11.46 -0.99 -8.25
N ALA A 30 11.05 -0.95 -9.52
CA ALA A 30 10.72 -2.15 -10.28
C ALA A 30 11.92 -3.02 -10.67
N ASN A 31 13.16 -2.60 -10.37
CA ASN A 31 14.35 -3.43 -10.61
C ASN A 31 14.84 -4.07 -9.30
N ALA A 32 15.45 -5.25 -9.40
CA ALA A 32 16.02 -6.00 -8.27
C ALA A 32 17.33 -5.39 -7.74
N TRP A 33 17.30 -4.11 -7.34
CA TRP A 33 18.46 -3.44 -6.74
C TRP A 33 18.55 -3.70 -5.24
N PRO A 34 19.76 -3.86 -4.66
CA PRO A 34 19.91 -3.99 -3.21
C PRO A 34 19.33 -2.79 -2.46
N ARG A 35 18.57 -3.04 -1.37
CA ARG A 35 17.90 -2.02 -0.54
C ARG A 35 18.80 -0.84 -0.17
N ARG A 36 20.05 -1.10 0.25
CA ARG A 36 21.03 -0.03 0.58
C ARG A 36 21.30 0.95 -0.58
N ARG A 37 21.29 0.46 -1.82
CA ARG A 37 21.45 1.31 -3.02
C ARG A 37 20.18 2.10 -3.28
N LEU A 38 19.02 1.46 -3.17
CA LEU A 38 17.71 2.13 -3.28
C LEU A 38 17.57 3.24 -2.24
N ASP A 39 17.92 3.01 -0.98
CA ASP A 39 17.84 4.01 0.09
C ASP A 39 18.72 5.24 -0.18
N ARG A 40 19.91 5.02 -0.74
CA ARG A 40 20.83 6.12 -1.10
C ARG A 40 20.29 6.93 -2.27
N TRP A 41 19.83 6.24 -3.30
CA TRP A 41 19.23 6.87 -4.47
C TRP A 41 17.95 7.63 -4.08
N ARG A 42 17.12 7.05 -3.20
CA ARG A 42 15.88 7.63 -2.69
C ARG A 42 16.10 8.99 -2.03
N ARG A 43 17.16 9.14 -1.23
CA ARG A 43 17.50 10.44 -0.62
C ARG A 43 17.80 11.52 -1.66
N TRP A 44 18.53 11.17 -2.71
CA TRP A 44 18.83 12.11 -3.80
C TRP A 44 17.57 12.43 -4.61
N HIS A 45 16.76 11.42 -4.92
CA HIS A 45 15.47 11.55 -5.58
C HIS A 45 14.54 12.51 -4.82
N ASP A 46 14.37 12.30 -3.52
CA ASP A 46 13.49 13.12 -2.69
C ASP A 46 13.98 14.57 -2.61
N GLY A 47 15.30 14.76 -2.56
CA GLY A 47 15.91 16.09 -2.70
C GLY A 47 15.56 16.74 -4.03
N ALA A 48 15.71 16.04 -5.16
CA ALA A 48 15.40 16.58 -6.47
C ALA A 48 13.90 16.86 -6.68
N LEU A 49 13.03 16.00 -6.14
CA LEU A 49 11.58 16.19 -6.13
C LEU A 49 11.20 17.47 -5.38
N LEU A 50 11.78 17.70 -4.19
CA LEU A 50 11.47 18.83 -3.31
C LEU A 50 12.16 20.14 -3.69
N LEU A 51 13.36 20.09 -4.27
CA LEU A 51 14.16 21.27 -4.63
C LEU A 51 13.90 21.77 -6.05
N GLY A 52 13.46 20.90 -6.97
CA GLY A 52 13.07 21.31 -8.32
C GLY A 52 12.09 22.49 -8.37
N PRO A 53 11.01 22.51 -7.56
CA PRO A 53 10.01 23.56 -7.60
C PRO A 53 10.48 24.93 -7.08
N PRO A 54 11.15 25.04 -5.91
CA PRO A 54 11.76 26.30 -5.48
C PRO A 54 12.79 26.83 -6.47
N LEU A 55 13.56 25.95 -7.11
CA LEU A 55 14.53 26.34 -8.14
C LEU A 55 13.83 26.85 -9.40
N LEU A 56 12.77 26.18 -9.86
CA LEU A 56 12.00 26.59 -11.03
C LEU A 56 11.28 27.92 -10.78
N ILE A 57 10.63 28.10 -9.63
CA ILE A 57 9.93 29.34 -9.26
C ILE A 57 10.93 30.47 -8.99
N GLY A 58 12.01 30.21 -8.25
CA GLY A 58 13.02 31.23 -7.95
C GLY A 58 13.78 31.68 -9.19
N TRP A 59 14.25 30.74 -10.00
CA TRP A 59 15.10 31.06 -11.15
C TRP A 59 14.31 31.63 -12.33
N ILE A 60 13.27 30.94 -12.78
CA ILE A 60 12.48 31.34 -13.95
C ILE A 60 11.43 32.39 -13.55
N GLY A 61 10.80 32.20 -12.38
CA GLY A 61 9.74 33.06 -11.88
C GLY A 61 10.23 34.41 -11.39
N LEU A 62 11.29 34.48 -10.58
CA LEU A 62 11.72 35.72 -9.92
C LEU A 62 13.01 36.33 -10.49
N TRP A 63 13.92 35.53 -11.04
CA TRP A 63 15.24 36.04 -11.44
C TRP A 63 15.40 36.30 -12.93
N ARG A 64 15.58 35.25 -13.74
CA ARG A 64 15.73 35.36 -15.21
C ARG A 64 15.00 34.22 -15.91
N PRO A 65 13.96 34.50 -16.72
CA PRO A 65 13.53 35.82 -17.17
C PRO A 65 12.69 36.63 -16.17
N GLY A 66 12.29 36.08 -15.01
CA GLY A 66 11.53 36.83 -14.02
C GLY A 66 10.06 36.99 -14.41
N VAL A 67 9.42 35.92 -14.88
CA VAL A 67 8.05 35.98 -15.43
C VAL A 67 6.99 36.41 -14.42
N LEU A 68 7.24 36.26 -13.11
CA LEU A 68 6.34 36.75 -12.06
C LEU A 68 6.51 38.26 -11.81
N THR A 69 7.63 38.85 -12.25
CA THR A 69 7.96 40.26 -12.08
C THR A 69 7.91 41.03 -13.41
N GLY A 70 7.21 40.50 -14.41
CA GLY A 70 6.99 41.16 -15.71
C GLY A 70 7.91 40.70 -16.86
N GLY A 71 8.77 39.71 -16.63
CA GLY A 71 9.62 39.11 -17.67
C GLY A 71 8.85 38.30 -18.71
N ASP A 72 9.51 38.02 -19.84
CA ASP A 72 8.95 37.27 -20.97
C ASP A 72 9.50 35.83 -21.04
N TRP A 73 8.61 34.86 -21.25
CA TRP A 73 8.93 33.45 -21.45
C TRP A 73 9.85 33.20 -22.66
N THR A 74 9.82 34.08 -23.67
CA THR A 74 10.68 33.94 -24.87
C THR A 74 12.16 34.03 -24.53
N GLN A 75 12.51 34.80 -23.49
CA GLN A 75 13.88 35.01 -23.00
C GLN A 75 14.40 33.84 -22.16
N MET A 76 13.57 32.82 -21.90
CA MET A 76 13.99 31.65 -21.16
C MET A 76 15.08 30.88 -21.92
N ALA A 77 16.16 30.51 -21.22
CA ALA A 77 17.26 29.76 -21.79
C ALA A 77 16.80 28.38 -22.30
N ILE A 78 17.48 27.85 -23.31
CA ILE A 78 17.12 26.57 -23.96
C ILE A 78 17.00 25.41 -22.96
N PRO A 79 17.90 25.20 -21.98
CA PRO A 79 17.76 24.10 -21.03
C PRO A 79 16.46 24.16 -20.22
N TRP A 80 16.04 25.36 -19.82
CA TRP A 80 14.79 25.57 -19.09
C TRP A 80 13.57 25.38 -19.97
N LYS A 81 13.64 25.71 -21.27
CA LYS A 81 12.60 25.39 -22.26
C LYS A 81 12.43 23.88 -22.44
N LEU A 82 13.54 23.14 -22.54
CA LEU A 82 13.51 21.67 -22.61
C LEU A 82 12.91 21.06 -21.35
N TYR A 83 13.36 21.50 -20.18
CA TYR A 83 12.83 21.03 -18.90
C TYR A 83 11.35 21.36 -18.70
N ALA A 84 10.92 22.57 -19.08
CA ALA A 84 9.50 22.95 -19.10
C ALA A 84 8.68 22.06 -20.05
N GLY A 85 9.23 21.70 -21.22
CA GLY A 85 8.64 20.73 -22.14
C GLY A 85 8.46 19.35 -21.50
N CYS A 86 9.46 18.85 -20.78
CA CYS A 86 9.35 17.61 -20.01
C CYS A 86 8.24 17.73 -18.95
N CYS A 87 8.21 18.81 -18.17
CA CYS A 87 7.18 19.04 -17.16
C CYS A 87 5.77 19.09 -17.79
N ALA A 88 5.60 19.74 -18.95
CA ALA A 88 4.33 19.76 -19.66
C ALA A 88 3.90 18.36 -20.14
N ALA A 89 4.84 17.54 -20.62
CA ALA A 89 4.57 16.14 -20.96
C ALA A 89 4.17 15.31 -19.72
N GLY A 90 4.84 15.53 -18.59
CA GLY A 90 4.48 14.96 -17.28
C GLY A 90 3.07 15.35 -16.86
N LEU A 91 2.70 16.63 -16.93
CA LEU A 91 1.34 17.09 -16.61
C LEU A 91 0.29 16.45 -17.53
N THR A 92 0.59 16.35 -18.83
CA THR A 92 -0.28 15.67 -19.79
C THR A 92 -0.47 14.21 -19.42
N SER A 93 0.61 13.51 -19.04
CA SER A 93 0.55 12.16 -18.49
C SER A 93 -0.36 12.08 -17.26
N LEU A 94 -0.16 12.97 -16.28
CA LEU A 94 -0.94 12.99 -15.05
C LEU A 94 -2.45 13.16 -15.33
N VAL A 95 -2.81 14.11 -16.19
CA VAL A 95 -4.20 14.36 -16.59
C VAL A 95 -4.78 13.15 -17.31
N PHE A 96 -4.06 12.60 -18.29
CA PHE A 96 -4.49 11.41 -19.03
C PHE A 96 -4.73 10.22 -18.11
N HIS A 97 -3.78 9.90 -17.22
CA HIS A 97 -3.89 8.78 -16.28
C HIS A 97 -5.00 9.02 -15.24
N SER A 98 -5.19 10.26 -14.78
CA SER A 98 -6.29 10.62 -13.87
C SER A 98 -7.66 10.41 -14.51
N ILE A 99 -7.83 10.86 -15.76
CA ILE A 99 -9.07 10.65 -16.53
C ILE A 99 -9.26 9.15 -16.79
N ARG A 100 -8.23 8.46 -17.27
CA ARG A 100 -8.27 7.02 -17.53
C ARG A 100 -8.62 6.22 -16.27
N ARG A 101 -8.10 6.60 -15.10
CA ARG A 101 -8.42 5.98 -13.81
C ARG A 101 -9.89 6.19 -13.44
N ARG A 102 -10.44 7.39 -13.63
CA ARG A 102 -11.86 7.70 -13.36
C ARG A 102 -12.81 6.99 -14.33
N LEU A 103 -12.40 6.82 -15.59
CA LEU A 103 -13.17 6.12 -16.61
C LEU A 103 -12.98 4.59 -16.58
N ARG A 104 -12.04 4.08 -15.78
CA ARG A 104 -11.78 2.64 -15.68
C ARG A 104 -13.02 1.95 -15.15
N ARG A 105 -13.60 1.09 -16.00
CA ARG A 105 -14.74 0.26 -15.60
C ARG A 105 -14.33 -0.64 -14.43
N ARG A 106 -15.23 -0.78 -13.47
CA ARG A 106 -15.06 -1.76 -12.39
C ARG A 106 -14.93 -3.17 -13.00
N PRO A 107 -14.07 -4.04 -12.44
CA PRO A 107 -14.02 -5.43 -12.88
C PRO A 107 -15.41 -6.05 -12.81
N ARG A 108 -15.82 -6.77 -13.87
CA ARG A 108 -17.17 -7.38 -13.95
C ARG A 108 -17.45 -8.38 -12.82
N ALA A 109 -16.39 -8.96 -12.26
CA ALA A 109 -16.48 -9.86 -11.11
C ALA A 109 -16.91 -9.15 -9.82
N VAL A 110 -16.71 -7.83 -9.68
CA VAL A 110 -17.12 -7.10 -8.46
C VAL A 110 -18.59 -6.71 -8.61
N LEU A 111 -19.47 -7.42 -7.90
CA LEU A 111 -20.92 -7.22 -7.93
C LEU A 111 -21.37 -6.13 -6.96
N GLY A 112 -20.66 -5.97 -5.85
CA GLY A 112 -21.00 -5.04 -4.77
C GLY A 112 -19.74 -4.46 -4.12
N HIS A 113 -19.86 -3.24 -3.62
CA HIS A 113 -18.78 -2.53 -2.94
C HIS A 113 -19.37 -1.53 -1.96
N ASP A 114 -19.04 -1.70 -0.69
CA ASP A 114 -19.32 -0.74 0.38
C ASP A 114 -18.00 -0.40 1.09
N SER A 115 -17.86 0.86 1.51
CA SER A 115 -16.66 1.33 2.21
C SER A 115 -17.04 2.41 3.20
N GLN A 116 -16.52 2.28 4.41
CA GLN A 116 -16.70 3.24 5.48
C GLN A 116 -15.36 3.58 6.11
N ILE A 117 -15.18 4.86 6.44
CA ILE A 117 -13.99 5.34 7.15
C ILE A 117 -14.36 5.53 8.61
N LEU A 118 -13.67 4.80 9.49
CA LEU A 118 -13.82 4.84 10.93
C LEU A 118 -12.64 5.62 11.53
N ASP A 119 -12.93 6.67 12.31
CA ASP A 119 -11.91 7.41 13.06
C ASP A 119 -11.63 6.72 14.40
N LEU A 120 -10.67 5.78 14.39
CA LEU A 120 -10.29 5.05 15.59
C LEU A 120 -9.60 5.94 16.64
N ALA A 121 -8.99 7.06 16.23
CA ALA A 121 -8.42 7.99 17.19
C ALA A 121 -9.49 8.62 18.08
N ALA A 122 -10.67 8.92 17.51
CA ALA A 122 -11.80 9.42 18.29
C ALA A 122 -12.31 8.36 19.29
N GLN A 123 -12.43 7.10 18.85
CA GLN A 123 -12.89 5.99 19.70
C GLN A 123 -11.93 5.68 20.84
N LEU A 124 -10.62 5.76 20.59
CA LEU A 124 -9.56 5.50 21.58
C LEU A 124 -9.29 6.69 22.53
N GLY A 125 -10.07 7.77 22.45
CA GLY A 125 -9.91 8.97 23.29
C GLY A 125 -8.68 9.82 22.95
N GLY A 126 -8.12 9.64 21.75
CA GLY A 126 -6.96 10.38 21.25
C GLY A 126 -6.20 9.62 20.18
N ARG A 127 -5.29 10.31 19.48
CA ARG A 127 -4.45 9.67 18.45
C ARG A 127 -3.50 8.65 19.10
N PRO A 128 -3.58 7.35 18.73
CA PRO A 128 -2.73 6.30 19.27
C PRO A 128 -1.34 6.38 18.63
N ILE A 129 -0.58 7.42 18.99
CA ILE A 129 0.77 7.66 18.49
C ILE A 129 1.75 6.88 19.37
N GLY A 130 2.47 5.93 18.77
CA GLY A 130 3.50 5.15 19.45
C GLY A 130 4.86 5.87 19.51
N LYS A 131 5.90 5.13 19.87
CA LYS A 131 7.28 5.64 20.04
C LYS A 131 8.19 5.40 18.83
N GLY A 132 7.62 4.95 17.71
CA GLY A 132 8.36 4.63 16.48
C GLY A 132 9.06 5.82 15.85
N ARG A 133 9.96 5.52 14.91
CA ARG A 133 10.86 6.49 14.25
C ARG A 133 10.15 7.72 13.68
N HIS A 134 8.93 7.55 13.17
CA HIS A 134 8.18 8.60 12.46
C HIS A 134 7.01 9.18 13.26
N GLN A 135 6.99 9.02 14.59
CA GLN A 135 5.91 9.51 15.48
C GLN A 135 5.57 11.00 15.30
N GLN A 136 6.55 11.85 14.93
CA GLN A 136 6.30 13.28 14.72
C GLN A 136 5.44 13.54 13.47
N MET A 137 5.58 12.72 12.43
CA MET A 137 4.74 12.84 11.23
C MET A 137 3.28 12.50 11.53
N ALA A 138 3.04 11.53 12.43
CA ALA A 138 1.70 11.16 12.90
C ALA A 138 1.00 12.28 13.69
N ARG A 139 1.77 13.24 14.25
CA ARG A 139 1.23 14.41 14.96
C ARG A 139 0.76 15.53 14.04
N LEU A 140 1.14 15.51 12.76
CA LEU A 140 0.78 16.58 11.83
C LEU A 140 -0.75 16.71 11.71
N PRO A 141 -1.27 17.94 11.54
CA PRO A 141 -2.67 18.14 11.23
C PRO A 141 -3.04 17.42 9.92
N TRP A 142 -4.27 16.95 9.82
CA TRP A 142 -4.80 16.18 8.68
C TRP A 142 -4.11 14.85 8.39
N ASN A 143 -3.23 14.35 9.25
CA ASN A 143 -2.71 13.00 9.12
C ASN A 143 -3.85 11.97 9.33
N GLN A 144 -4.03 11.07 8.35
CA GLN A 144 -5.10 10.07 8.31
C GLN A 144 -4.64 8.68 8.74
N ALA A 145 -3.42 8.51 9.28
CA ALA A 145 -2.87 7.21 9.66
C ALA A 145 -3.67 6.45 10.73
N PHE A 146 -4.63 7.11 11.39
CA PHE A 146 -5.51 6.50 12.39
C PHE A 146 -6.95 6.29 11.89
N GLN A 147 -7.22 6.65 10.64
CA GLN A 147 -8.50 6.41 9.98
C GLN A 147 -8.48 5.02 9.36
N LEU A 148 -9.35 4.13 9.83
CA LEU A 148 -9.50 2.79 9.30
C LEU A 148 -10.55 2.81 8.18
N ASP A 149 -10.18 2.45 6.96
CA ASP A 149 -11.13 2.18 5.87
C ASP A 149 -11.53 0.71 5.92
N VAL A 150 -12.79 0.44 6.26
CA VAL A 150 -13.38 -0.90 6.20
C VAL A 150 -14.14 -1.01 4.88
N THR A 151 -13.61 -1.82 3.97
CA THR A 151 -14.18 -2.04 2.63
C THR A 151 -14.68 -3.47 2.48
N THR A 152 -15.98 -3.63 2.19
CA THR A 152 -16.60 -4.92 1.88
C THR A 152 -16.83 -5.03 0.38
N ARG A 153 -16.44 -6.17 -0.21
CA ARG A 153 -16.63 -6.44 -1.65
C ARG A 153 -17.34 -7.75 -1.87
N THR A 154 -18.36 -7.73 -2.70
CA THR A 154 -18.98 -8.96 -3.21
C THR A 154 -18.34 -9.29 -4.54
N VAL A 155 -17.61 -10.40 -4.60
CA VAL A 155 -16.89 -10.85 -5.80
C VAL A 155 -17.52 -12.14 -6.32
N HIS A 156 -17.86 -12.15 -7.60
CA HIS A 156 -18.26 -13.35 -8.32
C HIS A 156 -17.02 -14.11 -8.79
N LEU A 157 -16.87 -15.34 -8.31
CA LEU A 157 -15.82 -16.26 -8.69
C LEU A 157 -16.42 -17.40 -9.52
N PRO A 158 -16.16 -17.46 -10.84
CA PRO A 158 -16.66 -18.54 -11.68
C PRO A 158 -16.18 -19.91 -11.18
N GLY A 159 -17.10 -20.85 -10.99
CA GLY A 159 -16.80 -22.20 -10.50
C GLY A 159 -16.69 -22.33 -8.98
N LEU A 160 -16.96 -21.27 -8.21
CA LEU A 160 -17.12 -21.37 -6.76
C LEU A 160 -18.39 -22.19 -6.44
N ALA A 161 -18.24 -23.24 -5.64
CA ALA A 161 -19.38 -24.06 -5.25
C ALA A 161 -20.33 -23.26 -4.34
N SER A 162 -21.63 -23.54 -4.41
CA SER A 162 -22.67 -22.81 -3.67
C SER A 162 -22.49 -22.86 -2.15
N ALA A 163 -21.83 -23.90 -1.63
CA ALA A 163 -21.46 -23.99 -0.22
C ALA A 163 -20.55 -22.84 0.25
N TRP A 164 -19.75 -22.27 -0.65
CA TRP A 164 -18.85 -21.16 -0.37
C TRP A 164 -19.48 -19.79 -0.69
N GLU A 165 -20.73 -19.77 -1.16
CA GLU A 165 -21.44 -18.50 -1.30
C GLU A 165 -21.65 -17.89 0.09
N ARG A 166 -21.31 -16.59 0.21
CA ARG A 166 -21.43 -15.81 1.45
C ARG A 166 -20.45 -16.20 2.57
N VAL A 167 -19.43 -17.02 2.26
CA VAL A 167 -18.28 -17.15 3.14
C VAL A 167 -17.58 -15.79 3.22
N LEU A 168 -17.41 -15.28 4.44
CA LEU A 168 -16.77 -14.01 4.69
C LEU A 168 -15.27 -14.23 4.84
N ASP A 169 -14.53 -13.94 3.78
CA ASP A 169 -13.07 -13.90 3.80
C ASP A 169 -12.60 -12.50 4.21
N LEU A 170 -11.75 -12.44 5.24
CA LEU A 170 -11.15 -11.20 5.71
C LEU A 170 -9.65 -11.20 5.45
N GLN A 171 -9.18 -10.20 4.71
CA GLN A 171 -7.77 -10.07 4.34
C GLN A 171 -7.07 -8.95 5.12
N TRP A 172 -5.95 -9.31 5.74
CA TRP A 172 -4.97 -8.40 6.33
C TRP A 172 -3.69 -8.39 5.48
N THR A 173 -3.05 -7.24 5.34
CA THR A 173 -1.79 -7.11 4.58
C THR A 173 -1.08 -5.81 4.97
N ASP A 174 0.23 -5.74 4.76
CA ASP A 174 1.02 -4.51 4.85
C ASP A 174 0.84 -3.78 6.20
N LEU A 175 0.85 -4.54 7.29
CA LEU A 175 0.66 -4.01 8.64
C LEU A 175 1.81 -3.10 9.04
N HIS A 176 3.03 -3.42 8.57
CA HIS A 176 4.26 -2.68 8.82
C HIS A 176 4.35 -2.18 10.26
N LEU A 177 4.47 -3.12 11.21
CA LEU A 177 4.70 -2.77 12.61
C LEU A 177 6.02 -1.99 12.73
N THR A 178 5.89 -0.66 12.77
CA THR A 178 7.00 0.33 12.89
C THR A 178 7.01 1.04 14.24
N GLY A 179 5.95 0.84 15.04
CA GLY A 179 5.72 1.52 16.32
C GLY A 179 5.31 2.99 16.19
N THR A 180 5.14 3.51 14.96
CA THR A 180 4.61 4.88 14.74
C THR A 180 3.13 4.94 15.12
N VAL A 181 2.38 3.93 14.70
CA VAL A 181 1.04 3.63 15.20
C VAL A 181 1.20 2.74 16.43
N ASP A 182 0.54 3.11 17.52
CA ASP A 182 0.60 2.40 18.80
C ASP A 182 -0.19 1.08 18.76
N ARG A 183 0.22 0.10 19.58
CA ARG A 183 -0.40 -1.24 19.62
C ARG A 183 -1.92 -1.19 19.82
N ARG A 184 -2.41 -0.25 20.63
CA ARG A 184 -3.86 -0.06 20.90
C ARG A 184 -4.69 0.17 19.65
N TRP A 185 -4.12 0.77 18.61
CA TRP A 185 -4.82 0.91 17.34
C TRP A 185 -5.04 -0.45 16.67
N PHE A 186 -4.00 -1.28 16.60
CA PHE A 186 -4.10 -2.63 16.04
C PHE A 186 -5.05 -3.52 16.86
N GLU A 187 -5.01 -3.43 18.19
CA GLU A 187 -5.96 -4.11 19.08
C GLU A 187 -7.41 -3.71 18.74
N ALA A 188 -7.71 -2.42 18.55
CA ALA A 188 -9.05 -1.96 18.16
C ALA A 188 -9.47 -2.44 16.76
N VAL A 189 -8.54 -2.51 15.79
CA VAL A 189 -8.85 -3.04 14.45
C VAL A 189 -9.13 -4.55 14.52
N VAL A 190 -8.43 -5.28 15.38
CA VAL A 190 -8.70 -6.71 15.64
C VAL A 190 -10.07 -6.91 16.29
N GLU A 191 -10.45 -6.06 17.24
CA GLU A 191 -11.80 -6.10 17.83
C GLU A 191 -12.89 -5.89 16.77
N LEU A 192 -12.71 -4.91 15.88
CA LEU A 192 -13.63 -4.70 14.75
C LEU A 192 -13.63 -5.88 13.77
N THR A 193 -12.46 -6.48 13.53
CA THR A 193 -12.33 -7.68 12.68
C THR A 193 -13.15 -8.83 13.24
N ASN A 194 -13.07 -9.09 14.54
CA ASN A 194 -13.82 -10.16 15.19
C ASN A 194 -15.34 -9.88 15.21
N GLN A 195 -15.77 -8.62 15.29
CA GLN A 195 -17.19 -8.23 15.17
C GLN A 195 -17.78 -8.52 13.79
N LEU A 196 -16.95 -8.67 12.75
CA LEU A 196 -17.41 -9.08 11.42
C LEU A 196 -17.64 -10.60 11.33
N GLU A 197 -17.22 -11.37 12.34
CA GLU A 197 -17.34 -12.83 12.40
C GLU A 197 -16.80 -13.52 11.13
N PRO A 198 -15.51 -13.31 10.77
CA PRO A 198 -14.97 -13.85 9.53
C PRO A 198 -14.95 -15.39 9.55
N ASP A 199 -15.21 -15.97 8.39
CA ASP A 199 -15.11 -17.41 8.21
C ASP A 199 -13.66 -17.83 8.04
N LEU A 200 -12.93 -17.13 7.19
CA LEU A 200 -11.51 -17.36 6.94
C LEU A 200 -10.77 -16.03 7.05
N ALA A 201 -9.72 -15.98 7.85
CA ALA A 201 -8.82 -14.83 7.88
C ALA A 201 -7.53 -15.16 7.14
N VAL A 202 -7.12 -14.27 6.24
CA VAL A 202 -5.89 -14.42 5.46
C VAL A 202 -4.98 -13.21 5.71
N CYS A 203 -3.68 -13.46 5.90
CA CYS A 203 -2.69 -12.39 6.02
C CYS A 203 -1.62 -12.50 4.93
N THR A 204 -1.54 -11.52 4.03
CA THR A 204 -0.75 -11.62 2.79
C THR A 204 0.62 -10.93 2.84
N GLY A 205 1.20 -10.80 4.03
CA GLY A 205 2.59 -10.38 4.24
C GLY A 205 2.77 -8.92 4.67
N ASP A 206 4.04 -8.54 4.80
CA ASP A 206 4.54 -7.24 5.27
C ASP A 206 4.02 -6.92 6.69
N LEU A 207 4.27 -7.86 7.60
CA LEU A 207 3.86 -7.79 9.00
C LEU A 207 4.71 -6.79 9.79
N ILE A 208 6.05 -6.90 9.70
CA ILE A 208 6.98 -6.23 10.63
C ILE A 208 8.06 -5.44 9.89
N ASP A 209 8.22 -4.18 10.31
CA ASP A 209 9.33 -3.31 9.90
C ASP A 209 10.33 -3.04 11.05
N GLU A 210 9.93 -3.32 12.29
CA GLU A 210 10.72 -3.11 13.49
C GLU A 210 10.65 -4.35 14.39
N MET A 211 11.73 -5.16 14.38
CA MET A 211 11.78 -6.47 15.03
C MET A 211 11.57 -6.41 16.55
N THR A 212 11.81 -5.27 17.20
CA THR A 212 11.50 -5.08 18.62
C THR A 212 10.00 -5.16 18.94
N LEU A 213 9.13 -5.16 17.92
CA LEU A 213 7.68 -5.24 18.04
C LEU A 213 7.12 -6.62 17.66
N VAL A 214 7.97 -7.63 17.42
CA VAL A 214 7.50 -8.96 16.99
C VAL A 214 6.52 -9.59 17.99
N ASP A 215 6.71 -9.33 19.28
CA ASP A 215 5.84 -9.83 20.34
C ASP A 215 4.44 -9.17 20.34
N TRP A 216 4.21 -8.14 19.53
CA TRP A 216 2.86 -7.60 19.32
C TRP A 216 1.98 -8.51 18.47
N LEU A 217 2.56 -9.40 17.64
CA LEU A 217 1.81 -10.31 16.79
C LEU A 217 0.83 -11.19 17.58
N PRO A 218 1.25 -11.93 18.64
CA PRO A 218 0.32 -12.71 19.46
C PRO A 218 -0.69 -11.83 20.21
N GLU A 219 -0.31 -10.61 20.59
CA GLU A 219 -1.20 -9.68 21.30
C GLU A 219 -2.24 -9.02 20.39
N THR A 220 -2.02 -9.02 19.08
CA THR A 220 -2.88 -8.38 18.07
C THR A 220 -3.45 -9.44 17.13
N LEU A 221 -2.75 -9.77 16.03
CA LEU A 221 -3.20 -10.74 15.03
C LEU A 221 -3.54 -12.10 15.64
N GLY A 222 -2.84 -12.51 16.70
CA GLY A 222 -3.10 -13.77 17.41
C GLY A 222 -4.51 -13.84 18.03
N ARG A 223 -5.15 -12.69 18.29
CA ARG A 223 -6.50 -12.58 18.83
C ARG A 223 -7.59 -12.56 17.77
N ILE A 224 -7.25 -12.57 16.48
CA ILE A 224 -8.25 -12.68 15.42
C ILE A 224 -8.92 -14.04 15.52
N GLU A 225 -10.24 -14.07 15.50
CA GLU A 225 -11.04 -15.30 15.49
C GLU A 225 -11.60 -15.50 14.09
N ALA A 226 -11.49 -16.71 13.55
CA ALA A 226 -12.05 -17.08 12.25
C ALA A 226 -12.50 -18.54 12.27
N ARG A 227 -13.73 -18.81 11.82
CA ARG A 227 -14.41 -20.10 11.99
C ARG A 227 -13.71 -21.28 11.32
N LEU A 228 -13.23 -21.09 10.10
CA LEU A 228 -12.55 -22.09 9.28
C LEU A 228 -11.03 -22.09 9.49
N GLY A 229 -10.48 -20.98 9.99
CA GLY A 229 -9.08 -20.86 10.36
C GLY A 229 -8.44 -19.56 9.87
N ARG A 230 -7.12 -19.49 10.07
CA ARG A 230 -6.31 -18.31 9.80
C ARG A 230 -5.05 -18.74 9.07
N CYS A 231 -4.79 -18.18 7.90
CA CYS A 231 -3.58 -18.49 7.15
C CYS A 231 -2.77 -17.25 6.77
N PHE A 232 -1.46 -17.40 6.65
CA PHE A 232 -0.59 -16.29 6.32
C PHE A 232 0.58 -16.67 5.43
N ILE A 233 1.14 -15.65 4.77
CA ILE A 233 2.45 -15.65 4.14
C ILE A 233 3.22 -14.42 4.61
N LEU A 234 4.53 -14.39 4.34
CA LEU A 234 5.40 -13.25 4.57
C LEU A 234 5.63 -12.44 3.29
N GLY A 235 5.89 -11.14 3.46
CA GLY A 235 6.17 -10.21 2.37
C GLY A 235 7.65 -9.84 2.27
N ASN A 236 7.97 -8.88 1.39
CA ASN A 236 9.35 -8.46 1.17
C ASN A 236 9.95 -7.69 2.35
N HIS A 237 9.14 -6.99 3.13
CA HIS A 237 9.64 -6.33 4.33
C HIS A 237 10.06 -7.37 5.35
N ASP A 238 9.23 -8.37 5.60
CA ASP A 238 9.54 -9.47 6.52
C ASP A 238 10.85 -10.18 6.11
N TRP A 239 11.02 -10.44 4.80
CA TRP A 239 12.25 -11.00 4.23
C TRP A 239 13.50 -10.17 4.50
N HIS A 240 13.38 -8.84 4.44
CA HIS A 240 14.49 -7.93 4.72
C HIS A 240 14.85 -7.83 6.21
N HIS A 241 14.05 -8.42 7.10
CA HIS A 241 14.28 -8.45 8.54
C HIS A 241 14.73 -9.84 9.01
N GLN A 242 13.91 -10.55 9.78
CA GLN A 242 14.21 -11.88 10.30
C GLN A 242 13.03 -12.82 9.99
N PRO A 243 12.86 -13.24 8.72
CA PRO A 243 11.66 -13.94 8.27
C PRO A 243 11.40 -15.23 9.06
N ASP A 244 12.44 -15.99 9.41
CA ASP A 244 12.29 -17.21 10.21
C ASP A 244 11.72 -16.93 11.61
N ARG A 245 12.17 -15.85 12.26
CA ARG A 245 11.68 -15.44 13.57
C ARG A 245 10.24 -14.91 13.50
N ILE A 246 9.94 -14.11 12.48
CA ILE A 246 8.59 -13.59 12.25
C ILE A 246 7.65 -14.78 12.05
N ARG A 247 7.97 -15.70 11.14
CA ARG A 247 7.20 -16.91 10.87
C ARG A 247 6.97 -17.72 12.14
N GLN A 248 8.02 -17.99 12.91
CA GLN A 248 7.94 -18.73 14.16
C GLN A 248 6.96 -18.10 15.15
N VAL A 249 7.05 -16.79 15.39
CA VAL A 249 6.13 -16.11 16.33
C VAL A 249 4.69 -16.12 15.78
N THR A 250 4.51 -15.91 14.48
CA THR A 250 3.19 -15.92 13.86
C THR A 250 2.54 -17.32 13.90
N THR A 251 3.31 -18.40 13.77
CA THR A 251 2.81 -19.78 13.91
C THR A 251 2.61 -20.18 15.35
N ASP A 252 3.68 -20.12 16.16
CA ASP A 252 3.75 -20.80 17.45
C ASP A 252 3.01 -19.99 18.53
N ASP A 253 3.13 -18.66 18.49
CA ASP A 253 2.57 -17.79 19.53
C ASP A 253 1.25 -17.13 19.09
N ALA A 254 1.11 -16.74 17.81
CA ALA A 254 -0.12 -16.14 17.28
C ALA A 254 -1.11 -17.17 16.69
N GLY A 255 -0.69 -18.42 16.46
CA GLY A 255 -1.57 -19.51 16.04
C GLY A 255 -2.10 -19.40 14.62
N TRP A 256 -1.36 -18.75 13.71
CA TRP A 256 -1.70 -18.72 12.29
C TRP A 256 -1.05 -19.87 11.52
N THR A 257 -1.72 -20.33 10.47
CA THR A 257 -1.20 -21.38 9.60
C THR A 257 -0.40 -20.76 8.47
N ASP A 258 0.91 -20.97 8.47
CA ASP A 258 1.75 -20.59 7.32
C ASP A 258 1.21 -21.27 6.04
N VAL A 259 1.20 -20.63 4.88
CA VAL A 259 0.86 -21.28 3.60
C VAL A 259 1.88 -21.03 2.51
N ALA A 260 3.05 -20.52 2.87
CA ALA A 260 4.14 -20.23 1.95
C ALA A 260 4.61 -21.50 1.21
N GLY A 261 4.58 -21.46 -0.12
CA GLY A 261 5.02 -22.55 -0.98
C GLY A 261 4.16 -23.82 -0.87
N ARG A 262 2.97 -23.73 -0.26
CA ARG A 262 2.08 -24.87 -0.08
C ARG A 262 0.63 -24.53 -0.42
N CYS A 263 -0.14 -25.57 -0.65
CA CYS A 263 -1.58 -25.50 -0.81
C CYS A 263 -2.26 -26.24 0.35
N ILE A 264 -3.16 -25.56 1.05
CA ILE A 264 -3.97 -26.14 2.12
C ILE A 264 -5.43 -26.17 1.69
N ALA A 265 -6.22 -27.04 2.30
CA ALA A 265 -7.63 -27.17 2.00
C ALA A 265 -8.48 -26.88 3.24
N PHE A 266 -9.58 -26.18 3.03
CA PHE A 266 -10.64 -25.95 3.98
C PHE A 266 -11.89 -26.69 3.50
N ASP A 267 -12.56 -27.39 4.41
CA ASP A 267 -13.81 -28.07 4.12
C ASP A 267 -14.98 -27.28 4.72
N HIS A 268 -15.98 -26.97 3.90
CA HIS A 268 -17.19 -26.29 4.33
C HIS A 268 -18.41 -26.92 3.65
N HIS A 269 -19.34 -27.44 4.47
CA HIS A 269 -20.53 -28.16 4.00
C HIS A 269 -20.24 -29.27 2.96
N GLY A 270 -19.14 -29.99 3.13
CA GLY A 270 -18.74 -31.09 2.22
C GLY A 270 -18.17 -30.64 0.88
N GLN A 271 -17.89 -29.34 0.71
CA GLN A 271 -17.19 -28.77 -0.43
C GLN A 271 -15.82 -28.27 0.02
N ARG A 272 -14.83 -28.39 -0.86
CA ARG A 272 -13.42 -28.10 -0.54
C ARG A 272 -12.95 -26.81 -1.21
N LEU A 273 -12.36 -25.92 -0.42
CA LEU A 273 -11.67 -24.72 -0.86
C LEU A 273 -10.17 -24.89 -0.62
N GLU A 274 -9.39 -24.83 -1.69
CA GLU A 274 -7.94 -24.84 -1.61
C GLU A 274 -7.37 -23.42 -1.62
N VAL A 275 -6.46 -23.13 -0.71
CA VAL A 275 -5.73 -21.86 -0.59
C VAL A 275 -4.25 -22.15 -0.77
N ALA A 276 -3.63 -21.48 -1.75
CA ALA A 276 -2.21 -21.61 -2.04
C ALA A 276 -1.48 -20.30 -1.72
N GLY A 277 -0.34 -20.36 -1.02
CA GLY A 277 0.46 -19.17 -0.69
C GLY A 277 1.76 -19.11 -1.47
N THR A 278 2.14 -17.91 -1.93
CA THR A 278 3.40 -17.66 -2.63
C THR A 278 4.08 -16.41 -2.09
N GLU A 279 5.37 -16.53 -1.75
CA GLU A 279 6.22 -15.42 -1.28
C GLU A 279 7.20 -14.94 -2.38
N TRP A 280 7.07 -15.51 -3.58
CA TRP A 280 7.82 -15.12 -4.76
C TRP A 280 7.52 -13.67 -5.15
N PRO A 281 8.50 -12.87 -5.61
CA PRO A 281 9.89 -13.21 -5.91
C PRO A 281 10.87 -13.12 -4.75
N TRP A 282 10.40 -12.87 -3.53
CA TRP A 282 11.27 -12.48 -2.42
C TRP A 282 11.92 -13.67 -1.75
N MET A 283 11.15 -14.74 -1.55
CA MET A 283 11.59 -15.97 -0.90
C MET A 283 10.72 -17.16 -1.29
N GLY A 284 11.19 -18.36 -0.90
CA GLY A 284 10.48 -19.62 -1.13
C GLY A 284 10.33 -19.99 -2.61
N GLU A 285 9.50 -20.99 -2.83
CA GLU A 285 9.12 -21.49 -4.15
C GLU A 285 7.61 -21.29 -4.37
N HIS A 286 7.16 -21.41 -5.62
CA HIS A 286 5.72 -21.43 -5.88
C HIS A 286 5.09 -22.70 -5.28
N PRO A 287 3.84 -22.61 -4.79
CA PRO A 287 3.14 -23.79 -4.33
C PRO A 287 2.97 -24.78 -5.48
N GLU A 288 3.24 -26.06 -5.22
CA GLU A 288 2.93 -27.12 -6.17
C GLU A 288 1.41 -27.24 -6.32
N LEU A 289 0.92 -26.93 -7.52
CA LEU A 289 -0.51 -26.92 -7.84
C LEU A 289 -0.89 -28.24 -8.51
N GLU A 290 -1.20 -29.27 -7.72
CA GLU A 290 -1.72 -30.53 -8.25
C GLU A 290 -3.03 -30.33 -9.03
N PRO A 291 -3.39 -31.26 -9.96
CA PRO A 291 -4.66 -31.21 -10.67
C PRO A 291 -5.84 -31.12 -9.70
N LYS A 292 -6.72 -30.14 -9.89
CA LYS A 292 -7.91 -29.96 -9.03
C LYS A 292 -8.84 -31.17 -9.19
N SER A 293 -9.34 -31.70 -8.08
CA SER A 293 -10.50 -32.61 -8.10
C SER A 293 -11.76 -31.89 -8.59
N ALA A 294 -12.72 -32.64 -9.13
CA ALA A 294 -13.90 -32.11 -9.82
C ALA A 294 -14.79 -31.17 -8.97
N ASP A 295 -14.66 -31.21 -7.64
CA ASP A 295 -15.48 -30.45 -6.68
C ASP A 295 -14.65 -29.46 -5.83
N THR A 296 -13.44 -29.10 -6.29
CA THR A 296 -12.55 -28.21 -5.55
C THR A 296 -12.42 -26.84 -6.23
N PHE A 297 -12.77 -25.79 -5.50
CA PHE A 297 -12.38 -24.43 -5.86
C PHE A 297 -10.99 -24.13 -5.29
N ARG A 298 -10.13 -23.43 -6.05
CA ARG A 298 -8.79 -23.04 -5.57
C ARG A 298 -8.57 -21.55 -5.74
N CYS A 299 -8.24 -20.89 -4.65
CA CYS A 299 -7.74 -19.53 -4.58
C CYS A 299 -6.20 -19.58 -4.50
N CYS A 300 -5.53 -18.83 -5.38
CA CYS A 300 -4.08 -18.69 -5.42
C CYS A 300 -3.71 -17.22 -5.28
#